data_AF-A0A7W0NDE8-F1
#
_entry.id   AF-A0A7W0NDE8-F1
#
_cell.length_a   1.000
_cell.length_b   1.000
_cell.length_c   1.000
_cell.angle_alpha   90.00
_cell.angle_beta   90.00
_cell.angle_gamma   90.00
#
_symmetry.space_group_name_H-M   'P 1'
#
loop_
_entity.id
_entity.type
_entity.pdbx_description
1 polymer ?
#
loop_
_entity_poly.entity_id
_entity_poly.type
_entity_poly.pdbx_seq_one_letter_code
_entity_poly.pdbx_strand_id
1 'polypeptide(L)'
;SVTEARFGVLTNGIQYRFFTDLEAQNKMDAKPFFEFNILDYRDHDLEELKKFSKSAYDLQDILTTASELKYTKAIQRILAEQLEHPSEDFVRFFTAQVYEGRLTQVIRDQFAHTTQRAFRNFINEKINQRFQSALSADSPTPPIEQSPTPSAAQKDAVHEEKVLTTTDELEAFYTVKAIVHADVNPRRVFMRDVQSYCGVLLDNNNRKPLCRIYFNSSHKYIGLFDAEGRKETRVSIEEPEDIYQYADRLRATLKHYIDEPSESVASPE
;
A
#
# COMPACT_ATOMS: atom_id res chain seq x y z
N SER A 1 47.85 -7.69 19.81
CA SER A 1 47.88 -6.61 18.81
C SER A 1 46.47 -6.28 18.42
N VAL A 2 46.06 -5.02 18.59
CA VAL A 2 44.78 -4.53 18.07
C VAL A 2 45.05 -3.97 16.68
N THR A 3 44.21 -4.30 15.71
CA THR A 3 44.36 -3.85 14.32
C THR A 3 44.05 -2.35 14.24
N GLU A 4 44.88 -1.56 13.57
CA GLU A 4 44.63 -0.13 13.29
C GLU A 4 43.51 0.11 12.25
N ALA A 5 42.86 -0.97 11.79
CA ALA A 5 41.83 -0.92 10.78
C ALA A 5 40.52 -0.36 11.37
N ARG A 6 40.15 0.83 10.92
CA ARG A 6 38.89 1.50 11.26
C ARG A 6 37.67 0.98 10.49
N PHE A 7 37.92 0.11 9.53
CA PHE A 7 36.93 -0.42 8.61
C PHE A 7 37.16 -1.91 8.42
N GLY A 8 36.08 -2.69 8.46
CA GLY A 8 36.12 -4.14 8.30
C GLY A 8 35.00 -4.63 7.39
N VAL A 9 35.29 -5.67 6.60
CA VAL A 9 34.30 -6.36 5.79
C VAL A 9 34.33 -7.84 6.14
N LEU A 10 33.18 -8.37 6.53
CA LEU A 10 32.97 -9.80 6.75
C LEU A 10 32.13 -10.34 5.60
N THR A 11 32.62 -11.38 4.92
CA THR A 11 31.88 -11.98 3.79
C THR A 11 32.07 -13.48 3.69
N ASN A 12 31.04 -14.16 3.16
CA ASN A 12 31.08 -15.56 2.73
C ASN A 12 31.06 -15.69 1.19
N GLY A 13 31.30 -14.61 0.46
CA GLY A 13 31.25 -14.55 -1.01
C GLY A 13 29.87 -14.26 -1.59
N ILE A 14 28.81 -14.27 -0.79
CA ILE A 14 27.44 -13.90 -1.21
C ILE A 14 26.95 -12.69 -0.41
N GLN A 15 27.07 -12.77 0.92
CA GLN A 15 26.74 -11.68 1.84
C GLN A 15 28.00 -10.94 2.23
N TYR A 16 27.97 -9.61 2.14
CA TYR A 16 29.04 -8.71 2.53
C TYR A 16 28.50 -7.81 3.63
N ARG A 17 29.14 -7.84 4.80
CA ARG A 17 28.77 -7.04 5.97
C ARG A 17 29.89 -6.09 6.30
N PHE A 18 29.58 -4.80 6.32
CA PHE A 18 30.55 -3.74 6.52
C PHE A 18 30.43 -3.20 7.94
N PHE A 19 31.58 -3.02 8.58
CA PHE A 19 31.72 -2.60 9.97
C PHE A 19 32.69 -1.42 10.07
N THR A 20 32.47 -0.59 11.09
CA THR A 20 33.34 0.51 11.48
C THR A 20 33.76 0.37 12.94
N ASP A 21 34.61 1.27 13.42
CA ASP A 21 35.02 1.40 14.82
C ASP A 21 34.43 2.66 15.49
N LEU A 22 33.19 3.05 15.13
CA LEU A 22 32.56 4.29 15.56
C LEU A 22 32.19 4.27 17.05
N GLU A 23 31.86 3.11 17.63
CA GLU A 23 31.48 3.00 19.05
C GLU A 23 32.69 3.02 19.97
N ALA A 24 33.77 2.36 19.57
CA ALA A 24 35.00 2.29 20.34
C ALA A 24 36.20 2.17 19.39
N GLN A 25 37.19 3.05 19.59
CA GLN A 25 38.37 3.11 18.74
C GLN A 25 39.08 1.76 18.67
N ASN A 26 39.41 1.31 17.46
CA ASN A 26 40.03 0.00 17.18
C ASN A 26 39.23 -1.21 17.68
N LYS A 27 37.93 -1.06 17.91
CA LYS A 27 37.00 -2.15 18.23
C LYS A 27 35.87 -2.13 17.22
N MET A 28 35.73 -3.22 16.47
CA MET A 28 34.66 -3.37 15.48
C MET A 28 33.29 -3.23 16.16
N ASP A 29 32.43 -2.39 15.59
CA ASP A 29 31.04 -2.22 15.99
C ASP A 29 30.32 -3.58 16.01
N ALA A 30 29.42 -3.79 16.97
CA ALA A 30 28.71 -5.07 17.12
C ALA A 30 27.73 -5.36 15.97
N LYS A 31 27.26 -4.31 15.27
CA LYS A 31 26.30 -4.40 14.17
C LYS A 31 26.90 -3.81 12.90
N PRO A 32 26.71 -4.46 11.74
CA PRO A 32 27.13 -3.88 10.48
C PRO A 32 26.28 -2.64 10.16
N PHE A 33 26.90 -1.63 9.57
CA PHE A 33 26.16 -0.43 9.12
C PHE A 33 25.61 -0.64 7.70
N PHE A 34 26.30 -1.42 6.86
CA PHE A 34 25.89 -1.74 5.50
C PHE A 34 25.99 -3.26 5.26
N GLU A 35 24.97 -3.81 4.59
CA GLU A 35 24.90 -5.22 4.23
C GLU A 35 24.53 -5.29 2.75
N PHE A 36 25.27 -6.09 2.00
CA PHE A 36 25.09 -6.24 0.56
C PHE A 36 25.03 -7.73 0.21
N ASN A 37 23.97 -8.15 -0.47
CA ASN A 37 23.81 -9.50 -0.97
C ASN A 37 23.92 -9.49 -2.49
N ILE A 38 24.91 -10.20 -3.03
CA ILE A 38 25.12 -10.26 -4.49
C ILE A 38 23.91 -10.84 -5.24
N LEU A 39 23.13 -11.71 -4.59
CA LEU A 39 21.96 -12.35 -5.20
C LEU A 39 20.68 -11.53 -5.05
N ASP A 40 20.67 -10.55 -4.15
CA ASP A 40 19.48 -9.79 -3.77
C ASP A 40 19.88 -8.37 -3.33
N TYR A 41 19.98 -7.46 -4.30
CA TYR A 41 20.31 -6.07 -4.08
C TYR A 41 19.41 -5.16 -4.93
N ARG A 42 19.27 -3.90 -4.51
CA ARG A 42 18.60 -2.84 -5.29
C ARG A 42 19.63 -1.89 -5.86
N ASP A 43 19.24 -1.09 -6.86
CA ASP A 43 20.15 -0.14 -7.51
C ASP A 43 20.81 0.84 -6.53
N HIS A 44 20.06 1.30 -5.52
CA HIS A 44 20.61 2.14 -4.45
C HIS A 44 21.72 1.44 -3.64
N ASP A 45 21.59 0.13 -3.40
CA ASP A 45 22.62 -0.63 -2.68
C ASP A 45 23.93 -0.69 -3.49
N LEU A 46 23.85 -0.70 -4.84
CA LEU A 46 25.04 -0.57 -5.71
C LEU A 46 25.66 0.82 -5.68
N GLU A 47 24.85 1.87 -5.65
CA GLU A 47 25.35 3.25 -5.54
C GLU A 47 26.14 3.43 -4.24
N GLU A 48 25.62 2.89 -3.14
CA GLU A 48 26.34 2.86 -1.86
C GLU A 48 27.62 2.02 -1.97
N LEU A 49 27.55 0.81 -2.56
CA LEU A 49 28.73 -0.06 -2.72
C LEU A 49 29.87 0.61 -3.51
N LYS A 50 29.54 1.40 -4.54
CA LYS A 50 30.53 2.13 -5.35
C LYS A 50 31.38 3.10 -4.54
N LYS A 51 30.83 3.70 -3.48
CA LYS A 51 31.56 4.61 -2.58
C LYS A 51 32.68 3.90 -1.83
N PHE A 52 32.60 2.57 -1.67
CA PHE A 52 33.63 1.76 -1.03
C PHE A 52 34.66 1.19 -2.02
N SER A 53 34.60 1.56 -3.29
CA SER A 53 35.57 1.12 -4.31
C SER A 53 36.93 1.80 -4.13
N LYS A 54 38.02 1.12 -4.53
CA LYS A 54 39.39 1.63 -4.38
C LYS A 54 39.60 3.02 -4.98
N SER A 55 38.93 3.33 -6.10
CA SER A 55 39.03 4.61 -6.79
C SER A 55 38.31 5.77 -6.10
N ALA A 56 37.33 5.47 -5.23
CA ALA A 56 36.51 6.44 -4.52
C ALA A 56 36.71 6.38 -3.00
N TYR A 57 37.76 5.70 -2.54
CA TYR A 57 38.02 5.45 -1.12
C TYR A 57 38.47 6.73 -0.41
N ASP A 58 37.59 7.27 0.44
CA ASP A 58 37.90 8.32 1.41
C ASP A 58 37.44 7.88 2.80
N LEU A 59 38.37 7.81 3.76
CA LEU A 59 38.09 7.35 5.12
C LEU A 59 37.09 8.25 5.86
N GLN A 60 37.17 9.58 5.69
CA GLN A 60 36.27 10.51 6.38
C GLN A 60 34.85 10.43 5.80
N ASP A 61 34.74 10.35 4.47
CA ASP A 61 33.45 10.22 3.80
C ASP A 61 32.80 8.87 4.10
N ILE A 62 33.58 7.79 4.15
CA ILE A 62 33.12 6.45 4.52
C ILE A 62 32.59 6.43 5.95
N LEU A 63 33.29 7.05 6.91
CA LEU A 63 32.84 7.09 8.30
C LEU A 63 31.59 7.96 8.48
N THR A 64 31.49 9.06 7.74
CA THR A 64 30.30 9.91 7.71
C THR A 64 29.11 9.15 7.13
N THR A 65 29.28 8.53 5.96
CA THR A 65 28.27 7.69 5.29
C THR A 65 27.86 6.52 6.19
N ALA A 66 28.81 5.87 6.87
CA ALA A 66 28.52 4.77 7.80
C ALA A 66 27.68 5.24 8.99
N SER A 67 27.98 6.42 9.53
CA SER A 67 27.19 7.04 10.61
C SER A 67 25.77 7.34 10.13
N GLU A 68 25.62 7.99 8.96
CA GLU A 68 24.33 8.30 8.36
C GLU A 68 23.50 7.04 8.10
N LEU A 69 24.09 6.01 7.49
CA LEU A 69 23.41 4.73 7.23
C LEU A 69 23.01 4.03 8.53
N LYS A 70 23.87 4.03 9.55
CA LYS A 70 23.59 3.46 10.87
C LYS A 70 22.38 4.14 11.52
N TYR A 71 22.36 5.48 11.57
CA TYR A 71 21.26 6.22 12.17
C TYR A 71 19.98 6.13 11.32
N THR A 72 20.09 6.18 9.99
CA THR A 72 18.95 6.03 9.09
C THR A 72 18.26 4.69 9.28
N LYS A 73 19.02 3.58 9.31
CA LYS A 73 18.47 2.25 9.58
C LYS A 73 17.86 2.14 10.97
N ALA A 74 18.52 2.72 11.98
CA ALA A 74 17.98 2.73 13.35
C ALA A 74 16.64 3.48 13.42
N ILE A 75 16.55 4.65 12.80
CA ILE A 75 15.31 5.44 12.71
C ILE A 75 14.25 4.69 11.92
N GLN A 76 14.58 4.07 10.78
CA GLN A 76 13.65 3.25 10.01
C GLN A 76 13.08 2.10 10.84
N ARG A 77 13.92 1.44 11.66
CA ARG A 77 13.47 0.38 12.56
C ARG A 77 12.50 0.92 13.61
N ILE A 78 12.83 2.04 14.24
CA ILE A 78 11.95 2.70 15.22
C ILE A 78 10.62 3.09 14.54
N LEU A 79 10.65 3.66 13.34
CA LEU A 79 9.43 4.00 12.60
C LEU A 79 8.56 2.78 12.29
N ALA A 80 9.17 1.66 11.91
CA ALA A 80 8.45 0.40 11.71
C ALA A 80 7.83 -0.11 13.03
N GLU A 81 8.59 -0.06 14.13
CA GLU A 81 8.07 -0.38 15.47
C GLU A 81 6.90 0.54 15.86
N GLN A 82 7.00 1.86 15.60
CA GLN A 82 5.92 2.83 15.87
C GLN A 82 4.67 2.60 15.00
N LEU A 83 4.84 2.06 13.79
CA LEU A 83 3.74 1.75 12.87
C LEU A 83 2.92 0.54 13.36
N GLU A 84 3.59 -0.46 13.92
CA GLU A 84 2.94 -1.63 14.50
C GLU A 84 2.42 -1.36 15.91
N HIS A 85 3.24 -0.75 16.76
CA HIS A 85 2.96 -0.48 18.16
C HIS A 85 3.37 0.96 18.51
N PRO A 86 2.49 1.95 18.31
CA PRO A 86 2.81 3.35 18.61
C PRO A 86 3.06 3.53 20.11
N SER A 87 4.22 4.11 20.43
CA SER A 87 4.62 4.43 21.80
C SER A 87 3.80 5.58 22.38
N GLU A 88 3.73 5.67 23.71
CA GLU A 88 3.02 6.76 24.38
C GLU A 88 3.54 8.14 23.98
N ASP A 89 4.86 8.30 23.81
CA ASP A 89 5.46 9.57 23.41
C ASP A 89 5.05 9.96 21.98
N PHE A 90 4.96 8.99 21.08
CA PHE A 90 4.51 9.19 19.70
C PHE A 90 3.04 9.58 19.65
N VAL A 91 2.18 8.91 20.41
CA VAL A 91 0.75 9.25 20.52
C VAL A 91 0.57 10.63 21.14
N ARG A 92 1.31 10.95 22.22
CA ARG A 92 1.29 12.26 22.86
C ARG A 92 1.68 13.36 21.89
N PHE A 93 2.68 13.13 21.04
CA PHE A 93 3.14 14.10 20.05
C PHE A 93 2.02 14.52 19.09
N PHE A 94 1.27 13.56 18.52
CA PHE A 94 0.14 13.89 17.65
C PHE A 94 -1.05 14.46 18.41
N THR A 95 -1.36 13.89 19.57
CA THR A 95 -2.52 14.35 20.35
C THR A 95 -2.36 15.80 20.78
N ALA A 96 -1.16 16.22 21.16
CA ALA A 96 -0.88 17.61 21.55
C ALA A 96 -1.08 18.63 20.41
N GLN A 97 -1.01 18.20 19.14
CA GLN A 97 -1.20 19.08 17.98
C GLN A 97 -2.63 19.12 17.47
N VAL A 98 -3.44 18.10 17.78
CA VAL A 98 -4.77 17.91 17.20
C VAL A 98 -5.89 18.07 18.23
N TYR A 99 -5.59 17.90 19.52
CA TYR A 99 -6.59 17.92 20.60
C TYR A 99 -6.36 19.09 21.56
N GLU A 100 -7.31 20.04 21.60
CA GLU A 100 -7.29 21.21 22.47
C GLU A 100 -7.93 20.93 23.85
N GLY A 101 -7.48 19.88 24.54
CA GLY A 101 -8.02 19.50 25.85
C GLY A 101 -7.03 18.77 26.74
N ARG A 102 -7.46 18.42 27.96
CA ARG A 102 -6.60 17.70 28.92
C ARG A 102 -6.38 16.26 28.44
N LEU A 103 -5.10 15.87 28.41
CA LEU A 103 -4.67 14.54 27.99
C LEU A 103 -4.95 13.46 29.07
N THR A 104 -6.19 12.98 29.13
CA THR A 104 -6.59 11.87 30.02
C THR A 104 -6.12 10.52 29.45
N GLN A 105 -6.09 9.48 30.31
CA GLN A 105 -5.74 8.11 29.88
C GLN A 105 -6.67 7.62 28.75
N VAL A 106 -7.97 7.88 28.90
CA VAL A 106 -9.00 7.49 27.92
C VAL A 106 -8.76 8.13 26.54
N ILE A 107 -8.41 9.41 26.52
CA ILE A 107 -8.11 10.12 25.27
C ILE A 107 -6.81 9.58 24.68
N ARG A 108 -5.78 9.29 25.49
CA ARG A 108 -4.55 8.66 25.00
C ARG A 108 -4.79 7.31 24.35
N ASP A 109 -5.57 6.44 24.96
CA ASP A 109 -5.85 5.11 24.42
C ASP A 109 -6.63 5.20 23.09
N GLN A 110 -7.59 6.14 23.01
CA GLN A 110 -8.31 6.43 21.77
C GLN A 110 -7.39 6.98 20.68
N PHE A 111 -6.48 7.88 21.04
CA PHE A 111 -5.51 8.43 20.11
C PHE A 111 -4.44 7.42 19.71
N ALA A 112 -4.09 6.44 20.56
CA ALA A 112 -3.16 5.39 20.20
C ALA A 112 -3.66 4.57 19.00
N HIS A 113 -4.91 4.11 19.07
CA HIS A 113 -5.56 3.41 17.96
C HIS A 113 -5.74 4.30 16.74
N THR A 114 -6.11 5.57 16.96
CA THR A 114 -6.32 6.53 15.86
C THR A 114 -5.02 6.86 15.13
N THR A 115 -3.92 7.08 15.85
CA THR A 115 -2.58 7.33 15.32
C THR A 115 -2.09 6.13 14.52
N GLN A 116 -2.23 4.91 15.05
CA GLN A 116 -1.85 3.68 14.34
C GLN A 116 -2.59 3.57 13.00
N ARG A 117 -3.91 3.74 13.02
CA ARG A 117 -4.76 3.68 11.82
C ARG A 117 -4.42 4.78 10.82
N ALA A 118 -4.26 6.01 11.29
CA ALA A 118 -3.90 7.15 10.44
C ALA A 118 -2.53 6.94 9.76
N PHE A 119 -1.56 6.38 10.48
CA PHE A 119 -0.22 6.16 9.95
C PHE A 119 -0.19 5.05 8.89
N ARG A 120 -0.92 3.95 9.10
CA ARG A 120 -1.11 2.90 8.08
C ARG A 120 -1.81 3.45 6.83
N ASN A 121 -2.90 4.20 7.01
CA ASN A 121 -3.63 4.79 5.89
C ASN A 121 -2.76 5.76 5.09
N PHE A 122 -1.95 6.59 5.76
CA PHE A 122 -1.03 7.51 5.10
C PHE A 122 0.02 6.79 4.26
N ILE A 123 0.62 5.71 4.78
CA ILE A 123 1.60 4.92 4.01
C ILE A 123 0.93 4.27 2.79
N ASN A 124 -0.25 3.67 2.97
CA ASN A 124 -1.00 3.07 1.87
C ASN A 124 -1.34 4.11 0.79
N GLU A 125 -1.76 5.31 1.19
CA GLU A 125 -2.02 6.41 0.26
C GLU A 125 -0.75 6.81 -0.50
N LYS A 126 0.41 6.91 0.18
CA LYS A 126 1.69 7.24 -0.48
C LYS A 126 2.15 6.16 -1.44
N ILE A 127 1.97 4.89 -1.11
CA ILE A 127 2.25 3.76 -2.00
C ILE A 127 1.35 3.85 -3.23
N ASN A 128 0.05 4.05 -3.03
CA ASN A 128 -0.92 4.18 -4.12
C ASN A 128 -0.61 5.40 -5.02
N GLN A 129 -0.24 6.54 -4.43
CA GLN A 129 0.20 7.72 -5.19
C GLN A 129 1.43 7.41 -6.04
N ARG A 130 2.47 6.78 -5.46
CA ARG A 130 3.68 6.41 -6.21
C ARG A 130 3.39 5.39 -7.30
N PHE A 131 2.51 4.43 -7.04
CA PHE A 131 2.08 3.42 -8.02
C PHE A 131 1.31 4.05 -9.17
N GLN A 132 0.35 4.95 -8.87
CA GLN A 132 -0.38 5.71 -9.88
C GLN A 132 0.54 6.62 -10.70
N SER A 133 1.51 7.29 -10.08
CA SER A 133 2.51 8.11 -10.78
C SER A 133 3.40 7.28 -11.70
N ALA A 134 3.81 6.08 -11.29
CA ALA A 134 4.60 5.17 -12.12
C ALA A 134 3.77 4.59 -13.29
N LEU A 135 2.50 4.27 -13.07
CA LEU A 135 1.56 3.83 -14.12
C LEU A 135 1.23 4.94 -15.12
N SER A 136 1.14 6.19 -14.65
CA SER A 136 0.82 7.34 -15.49
C SER A 136 2.03 7.81 -16.32
N ALA A 137 3.26 7.44 -15.92
CA ALA A 137 4.48 7.75 -16.66
C ALA A 137 4.58 7.03 -18.02
N ASP A 138 3.78 5.99 -18.26
CA ASP A 138 3.63 5.30 -19.56
C ASP A 138 2.51 5.88 -20.44
N SER A 139 1.88 6.98 -20.03
CA SER A 139 0.83 7.66 -20.79
C SER A 139 1.18 9.13 -21.01
N PRO A 140 1.42 9.58 -22.26
CA PRO A 140 1.55 11.00 -22.54
C PRO A 140 0.14 11.60 -22.61
N THR A 141 -0.26 12.35 -21.58
CA THR A 141 -1.47 13.18 -21.67
C THR A 141 -1.27 14.54 -20.98
N PRO A 142 -1.79 15.65 -21.56
CA PRO A 142 -1.39 17.02 -21.25
C PRO A 142 -1.97 17.54 -19.92
N PRO A 143 -1.48 18.69 -19.43
CA PRO A 143 -1.87 19.24 -18.14
C PRO A 143 -3.27 19.86 -18.20
N ILE A 144 -4.14 19.52 -17.25
CA ILE A 144 -5.39 20.23 -17.00
C ILE A 144 -5.23 21.09 -15.74
N GLU A 145 -5.57 22.35 -15.93
CA GLU A 145 -5.43 23.50 -15.06
C GLU A 145 -6.15 23.37 -13.71
N GLN A 146 -5.48 23.85 -12.67
CA GLN A 146 -6.06 24.20 -11.39
C GLN A 146 -6.91 25.46 -11.55
N SER A 147 -8.11 25.49 -10.98
CA SER A 147 -8.73 26.73 -10.54
C SER A 147 -9.56 26.52 -9.25
N PRO A 148 -9.70 27.57 -8.44
CA PRO A 148 -9.88 27.46 -6.99
C PRO A 148 -11.34 27.64 -6.52
N THR A 149 -11.58 27.23 -5.29
CA THR A 149 -12.80 27.36 -4.47
C THR A 149 -13.32 28.80 -4.38
N PRO A 150 -14.59 28.98 -3.98
CA PRO A 150 -14.80 29.62 -2.69
C PRO A 150 -15.90 28.99 -1.80
N SER A 151 -15.67 29.12 -0.50
CA SER A 151 -16.51 28.73 0.63
C SER A 151 -17.61 29.75 0.93
N ALA A 152 -18.79 29.29 1.37
CA ALA A 152 -19.61 29.98 2.39
C ALA A 152 -20.71 29.08 3.01
N ALA A 153 -20.49 28.74 4.29
CA ALA A 153 -21.41 28.73 5.44
C ALA A 153 -22.75 27.94 5.49
N GLN A 154 -22.75 26.98 6.44
CA GLN A 154 -23.70 26.76 7.57
C GLN A 154 -24.89 25.77 7.48
N LYS A 155 -24.72 24.69 8.28
CA LYS A 155 -25.62 24.05 9.28
C LYS A 155 -26.28 22.70 8.96
N ASP A 156 -26.10 21.86 9.98
CA ASP A 156 -26.82 20.66 10.43
C ASP A 156 -26.54 19.30 9.80
N ALA A 157 -25.91 18.48 10.65
CA ALA A 157 -25.78 17.03 10.69
C ALA A 157 -26.67 16.21 9.73
N VAL A 158 -26.06 15.31 8.98
CA VAL A 158 -26.21 13.83 9.03
C VAL A 158 -25.23 13.23 8.02
N HIS A 159 -24.45 12.24 8.46
CA HIS A 159 -23.62 11.30 7.67
C HIS A 159 -23.14 11.73 6.28
N GLU A 160 -21.92 12.29 6.20
CA GLU A 160 -21.08 12.08 5.02
C GLU A 160 -20.31 10.77 5.20
N GLU A 161 -20.93 9.65 4.85
CA GLU A 161 -20.21 8.43 4.48
C GLU A 161 -19.44 8.74 3.18
N LYS A 162 -18.23 9.29 3.35
CA LYS A 162 -17.24 9.30 2.30
C LYS A 162 -16.97 7.85 1.91
N VAL A 163 -17.30 7.55 0.66
CA VAL A 163 -16.96 6.35 -0.09
C VAL A 163 -15.46 6.08 0.10
N LEU A 164 -15.15 5.18 1.04
CA LEU A 164 -13.79 4.76 1.38
C LEU A 164 -13.72 3.29 1.02
N THR A 165 -13.10 2.99 -0.11
CA THR A 165 -12.77 1.62 -0.47
C THR A 165 -11.92 1.02 0.65
N THR A 166 -12.48 0.05 1.36
CA THR A 166 -11.85 -0.63 2.50
C THR A 166 -10.82 -1.66 2.04
N THR A 167 -9.92 -2.08 2.93
CA THR A 167 -8.94 -3.15 2.66
C THR A 167 -9.64 -4.44 2.24
N ASP A 168 -10.73 -4.77 2.92
CA ASP A 168 -11.52 -5.96 2.66
C ASP A 168 -12.18 -5.92 1.27
N GLU A 169 -12.61 -4.75 0.80
CA GLU A 169 -13.15 -4.59 -0.56
C GLU A 169 -12.07 -4.75 -1.63
N LEU A 170 -10.84 -4.28 -1.37
CA LEU A 170 -9.69 -4.51 -2.24
C LEU A 170 -9.32 -6.00 -2.30
N GLU A 171 -9.28 -6.68 -1.15
CA GLU A 171 -9.03 -8.12 -1.08
C GLU A 171 -10.11 -8.90 -1.82
N ALA A 172 -11.38 -8.58 -1.58
CA ALA A 172 -12.50 -9.17 -2.31
C ALA A 172 -12.41 -8.92 -3.83
N PHE A 173 -12.02 -7.71 -4.26
CA PHE A 173 -11.79 -7.41 -5.67
C PHE A 173 -10.66 -8.27 -6.26
N TYR A 174 -9.53 -8.40 -5.57
CA TYR A 174 -8.43 -9.24 -6.04
C TYR A 174 -8.81 -10.72 -6.07
N THR A 175 -9.60 -11.20 -5.11
CA THR A 175 -10.14 -12.56 -5.09
C THR A 175 -11.03 -12.81 -6.32
N VAL A 176 -11.98 -11.92 -6.60
CA VAL A 176 -12.83 -12.02 -7.80
C VAL A 176 -11.98 -12.00 -9.07
N LYS A 177 -10.99 -11.09 -9.14
CA LYS A 177 -10.07 -10.95 -10.26
C LYS A 177 -9.22 -12.22 -10.49
N ALA A 178 -8.78 -12.86 -9.42
CA ALA A 178 -8.05 -14.13 -9.48
C ALA A 178 -8.93 -15.29 -9.98
N ILE A 179 -10.19 -15.36 -9.53
CA ILE A 179 -11.15 -16.38 -9.94
C ILE A 179 -11.40 -16.35 -11.46
N VAL A 180 -11.56 -15.15 -12.02
CA VAL A 180 -11.88 -14.93 -13.44
C VAL A 180 -10.65 -14.86 -14.36
N HIS A 181 -9.43 -14.75 -13.79
CA HIS A 181 -8.17 -14.69 -14.55
C HIS A 181 -8.00 -15.88 -15.52
N ALA A 182 -8.54 -17.05 -15.18
CA ALA A 182 -8.47 -18.23 -16.02
C ALA A 182 -9.19 -18.08 -17.37
N ASP A 183 -10.23 -17.24 -17.41
CA ASP A 183 -11.15 -17.11 -18.54
C ASP A 183 -11.05 -15.73 -19.24
N VAL A 184 -10.51 -14.70 -18.58
CA VAL A 184 -10.37 -13.35 -19.15
C VAL A 184 -9.09 -12.64 -18.71
N ASN A 185 -8.57 -11.77 -19.57
CA ASN A 185 -7.44 -10.92 -19.22
C ASN A 185 -7.79 -10.03 -18.00
N PRO A 186 -7.00 -10.04 -16.91
CA PRO A 186 -7.27 -9.27 -15.70
C PRO A 186 -7.41 -7.75 -15.92
N ARG A 187 -6.82 -7.21 -16.99
CA ARG A 187 -6.96 -5.79 -17.36
C ARG A 187 -8.39 -5.40 -17.76
N ARG A 188 -9.25 -6.38 -18.06
CA ARG A 188 -10.67 -6.18 -18.39
C ARG A 188 -11.57 -6.16 -17.16
N VAL A 189 -11.04 -6.45 -15.97
CA VAL A 189 -11.81 -6.48 -14.73
C VAL A 189 -11.56 -5.21 -13.95
N PHE A 190 -12.61 -4.40 -13.78
CA PHE A 190 -12.55 -3.08 -13.18
C PHE A 190 -13.33 -3.04 -11.86
N MET A 191 -12.78 -2.32 -10.90
CA MET A 191 -13.43 -1.99 -9.65
C MET A 191 -14.07 -0.61 -9.78
N ARG A 192 -15.33 -0.47 -9.40
CA ARG A 192 -16.06 0.79 -9.38
C ARG A 192 -16.74 0.94 -8.04
N ASP A 193 -16.22 1.86 -7.25
CA ASP A 193 -16.80 2.16 -5.95
C ASP A 193 -18.04 3.06 -6.11
N VAL A 194 -19.10 2.72 -5.40
CA VAL A 194 -20.37 3.43 -5.38
C VAL A 194 -20.86 3.47 -3.94
N GLN A 195 -21.58 4.51 -3.55
CA GLN A 195 -21.92 4.78 -2.14
C GLN A 195 -22.52 3.59 -1.37
N SER A 196 -23.27 2.72 -2.04
CA SER A 196 -23.93 1.57 -1.41
C SER A 196 -23.19 0.23 -1.58
N TYR A 197 -22.19 0.14 -2.46
CA TYR A 197 -21.43 -1.09 -2.75
C TYR A 197 -20.21 -0.82 -3.63
N CYS A 198 -19.21 -1.69 -3.52
CA CYS A 198 -18.11 -1.77 -4.47
C CYS A 198 -18.46 -2.73 -5.63
N GLY A 199 -18.57 -2.21 -6.85
CA GLY A 199 -18.93 -2.99 -8.05
C GLY A 199 -17.72 -3.56 -8.76
N VAL A 200 -17.76 -4.85 -9.11
CA VAL A 200 -16.76 -5.48 -9.98
C VAL A 200 -17.36 -5.71 -11.35
N LEU A 201 -16.77 -5.09 -12.38
CA LEU A 201 -17.33 -5.00 -13.73
C LEU A 201 -16.35 -5.58 -14.76
N LEU A 202 -16.91 -6.16 -15.82
CA LEU A 202 -16.15 -6.49 -17.03
C LEU A 202 -16.15 -5.29 -17.99
N ASP A 203 -14.99 -5.00 -18.59
CA ASP A 203 -14.76 -3.93 -19.57
C ASP A 203 -15.19 -2.53 -19.10
N ASN A 204 -15.19 -2.29 -17.78
CA ASN A 204 -15.69 -1.05 -17.16
C ASN A 204 -17.13 -0.69 -17.59
N ASN A 205 -17.94 -1.70 -17.91
CA ASN A 205 -19.30 -1.50 -18.41
C ASN A 205 -20.33 -1.86 -17.35
N ASN A 206 -21.19 -0.91 -16.98
CA ASN A 206 -22.26 -1.11 -16.00
C ASN A 206 -23.31 -2.16 -16.44
N ARG A 207 -23.34 -2.52 -17.73
CA ARG A 207 -24.19 -3.60 -18.26
C ARG A 207 -23.57 -4.99 -18.10
N LYS A 208 -22.29 -5.08 -17.72
CA LYS A 208 -21.56 -6.34 -17.50
C LYS A 208 -21.02 -6.45 -16.05
N PRO A 209 -21.88 -6.37 -15.02
CA PRO A 209 -21.44 -6.55 -13.64
C PRO A 209 -21.16 -8.03 -13.35
N LEU A 210 -19.97 -8.31 -12.81
CA LEU A 210 -19.57 -9.66 -12.36
C LEU A 210 -20.11 -9.92 -10.96
N CYS A 211 -19.92 -8.97 -10.04
CA CYS A 211 -20.51 -9.01 -8.70
C CYS A 211 -20.56 -7.62 -8.07
N ARG A 212 -21.24 -7.53 -6.93
CA ARG A 212 -21.27 -6.34 -6.07
C ARG A 212 -20.84 -6.73 -4.66
N ILE A 213 -19.95 -5.96 -4.07
CA ILE A 213 -19.38 -6.20 -2.74
C ILE A 213 -20.04 -5.22 -1.79
N TYR A 214 -20.69 -5.73 -0.74
CA TYR A 214 -21.43 -4.95 0.25
C TYR A 214 -20.78 -5.10 1.63
N PHE A 215 -19.66 -4.42 1.85
CA PHE A 215 -18.89 -4.52 3.10
C PHE A 215 -19.09 -3.32 4.04
N ASN A 216 -19.95 -2.37 3.65
CA ASN A 216 -20.22 -1.15 4.41
C ASN A 216 -21.04 -1.38 5.70
N SER A 217 -21.44 -2.62 6.01
CA SER A 217 -22.23 -2.97 7.19
C SER A 217 -21.54 -4.01 8.06
N SER A 218 -22.02 -4.20 9.31
CA SER A 218 -21.48 -5.21 10.23
C SER A 218 -21.52 -6.64 9.67
N HIS A 219 -22.38 -6.90 8.70
CA HIS A 219 -22.45 -8.15 7.95
C HIS A 219 -21.96 -7.92 6.52
N LYS A 220 -21.05 -8.77 6.05
CA LYS A 220 -20.51 -8.69 4.68
C LYS A 220 -21.39 -9.49 3.75
N TYR A 221 -21.71 -8.93 2.59
CA TYR A 221 -22.45 -9.64 1.55
C TYR A 221 -21.77 -9.51 0.19
N ILE A 222 -21.94 -10.52 -0.65
CA ILE A 222 -21.64 -10.46 -2.08
C ILE A 222 -22.93 -10.64 -2.89
N GLY A 223 -23.19 -9.70 -3.78
CA GLY A 223 -24.25 -9.75 -4.77
C GLY A 223 -23.73 -10.46 -6.03
N LEU A 224 -24.33 -11.60 -6.35
CA LEU A 224 -24.02 -12.42 -7.51
C LEU A 224 -25.15 -12.32 -8.55
N PHE A 225 -24.80 -12.40 -9.84
CA PHE A 225 -25.76 -12.34 -10.94
C PHE A 225 -25.87 -13.70 -11.62
N ASP A 226 -27.09 -14.23 -11.74
CA ASP A 226 -27.32 -15.52 -12.40
C ASP A 226 -27.37 -15.34 -13.94
N ALA A 227 -26.95 -16.38 -14.66
CA ALA A 227 -26.75 -16.32 -16.12
C ALA A 227 -28.04 -16.07 -16.93
N GLU A 228 -29.22 -16.36 -16.39
CA GLU A 228 -30.52 -16.24 -17.08
C GLU A 228 -31.32 -14.98 -16.71
N GLY A 229 -30.85 -14.18 -15.76
CA GLY A 229 -31.58 -12.99 -15.35
C GLY A 229 -30.70 -12.03 -14.59
N ARG A 230 -30.78 -10.74 -14.96
CA ARG A 230 -30.10 -9.60 -14.32
C ARG A 230 -30.53 -9.35 -12.87
N LYS A 231 -31.00 -10.38 -12.16
CA LYS A 231 -31.44 -10.35 -10.78
C LYS A 231 -30.25 -10.64 -9.89
N GLU A 232 -29.95 -9.69 -9.02
CA GLU A 232 -28.90 -9.81 -8.01
C GLU A 232 -29.39 -10.71 -6.87
N THR A 233 -28.60 -11.72 -6.55
CA THR A 233 -28.78 -12.56 -5.36
C THR A 233 -27.69 -12.20 -4.35
N ARG A 234 -28.09 -11.71 -3.18
CA ARG A 234 -27.16 -11.40 -2.08
C ARG A 234 -26.94 -12.62 -1.21
N VAL A 235 -25.69 -12.98 -1.02
CA VAL A 235 -25.24 -14.05 -0.11
C VAL A 235 -24.33 -13.45 0.96
N SER A 236 -24.53 -13.89 2.20
CA SER A 236 -23.70 -13.49 3.34
C SER A 236 -22.37 -14.20 3.29
N ILE A 237 -21.29 -13.49 3.59
CA ILE A 237 -19.94 -14.03 3.75
C ILE A 237 -19.32 -13.50 5.04
N GLU A 238 -18.37 -14.21 5.62
CA GLU A 238 -17.68 -13.79 6.84
C GLU A 238 -16.34 -13.12 6.49
N GLU A 239 -15.60 -13.72 5.55
CA GLU A 239 -14.28 -13.28 5.11
C GLU A 239 -14.21 -13.11 3.58
N PRO A 240 -13.33 -12.24 3.04
CA PRO A 240 -13.16 -12.08 1.58
C PRO A 240 -12.83 -13.39 0.84
N GLU A 241 -12.20 -14.34 1.51
CA GLU A 241 -11.84 -15.66 1.00
C GLU A 241 -13.06 -16.52 0.69
N ASP A 242 -14.19 -16.32 1.37
CA ASP A 242 -15.43 -17.07 1.14
C ASP A 242 -15.97 -16.89 -0.29
N ILE A 243 -15.52 -15.85 -1.00
CA ILE A 243 -15.86 -15.61 -2.40
C ILE A 243 -15.45 -16.80 -3.29
N TYR A 244 -14.41 -17.56 -2.93
CA TYR A 244 -14.01 -18.76 -3.67
C TYR A 244 -15.11 -19.83 -3.72
N GLN A 245 -16.00 -19.89 -2.74
CA GLN A 245 -17.14 -20.82 -2.72
C GLN A 245 -18.14 -20.54 -3.85
N TYR A 246 -18.11 -19.32 -4.41
CA TYR A 246 -18.99 -18.87 -5.49
C TYR A 246 -18.26 -18.71 -6.83
N ALA A 247 -17.05 -19.26 -6.96
CA ALA A 247 -16.21 -19.14 -8.15
C ALA A 247 -16.93 -19.60 -9.43
N ASP A 248 -17.65 -20.72 -9.38
CA ASP A 248 -18.38 -21.25 -10.54
C ASP A 248 -19.49 -20.31 -11.02
N ARG A 249 -20.16 -19.62 -10.08
CA ARG A 249 -21.20 -18.62 -10.42
C ARG A 249 -20.57 -17.42 -11.10
N LEU A 250 -19.47 -16.89 -10.56
CA LEU A 250 -18.75 -15.75 -11.16
C LEU A 250 -18.25 -16.08 -12.57
N ARG A 251 -17.74 -17.29 -12.78
CA ARG A 251 -17.31 -17.76 -14.12
C ARG A 251 -18.47 -17.95 -15.07
N ALA A 252 -19.62 -18.45 -14.60
CA ALA A 252 -20.82 -18.57 -15.44
C ALA A 252 -21.32 -17.18 -15.90
N THR A 253 -21.36 -16.19 -14.99
CA THR A 253 -21.71 -14.80 -15.32
C THR A 253 -20.73 -14.21 -16.34
N LEU A 254 -19.43 -14.46 -16.16
CA LEU A 254 -18.39 -14.00 -17.09
C LEU A 254 -18.55 -14.60 -18.49
N LYS A 255 -18.75 -15.92 -18.58
CA LYS A 255 -18.93 -16.62 -19.86
C LYS A 255 -20.11 -16.08 -20.64
N HIS A 256 -21.22 -15.80 -19.96
CA HIS A 256 -22.38 -15.17 -20.57
C HIS A 256 -22.03 -13.82 -21.25
N TYR A 257 -21.21 -12.98 -20.61
CA TYR A 257 -20.77 -11.70 -21.18
C TYR A 257 -19.70 -11.78 -22.28
N ILE A 258 -19.00 -12.91 -22.37
CA ILE A 258 -18.02 -13.20 -23.42
C ILE A 258 -18.73 -13.77 -24.65
N ASP A 259 -19.73 -14.63 -24.44
CA ASP A 259 -20.49 -15.30 -25.50
C ASP A 259 -21.57 -14.40 -26.14
N GLU A 260 -22.01 -13.33 -25.47
CA GLU A 260 -22.81 -12.28 -26.10
C GLU A 260 -21.92 -11.37 -26.99
N PRO A 261 -22.07 -11.38 -28.33
CA PRO A 261 -21.33 -10.47 -29.19
C PRO A 261 -21.75 -9.02 -28.89
N SER A 262 -20.76 -8.17 -28.60
CA SER A 262 -20.98 -6.76 -28.32
C SER A 262 -21.47 -6.02 -29.58
N GLU A 263 -22.76 -5.75 -29.68
CA GLU A 263 -23.25 -4.62 -30.47
C GLU A 263 -22.84 -3.32 -29.76
N SER A 264 -21.83 -2.62 -30.30
CA SER A 264 -21.71 -1.15 -30.39
C SER A 264 -20.25 -0.67 -30.40
N VAL A 265 -19.71 -0.47 -31.61
CA VAL A 265 -19.15 0.83 -31.99
C VAL A 265 -19.63 1.12 -33.42
N ALA A 266 -20.80 1.73 -33.52
CA ALA A 266 -21.19 2.49 -34.69
C ALA A 266 -21.17 3.97 -34.26
N SER A 267 -20.30 4.76 -34.86
CA SER A 267 -20.50 6.20 -34.95
C SER A 267 -20.82 6.52 -36.41
N PRO A 268 -21.85 7.34 -36.67
CA PRO A 268 -22.24 7.77 -38.01
C PRO A 268 -21.32 8.88 -38.53
N GLU A 269 -21.39 9.05 -39.86
CA GLU A 269 -20.76 10.02 -40.78
C GLU A 269 -20.07 11.28 -40.21
#